data_AF-I0KBW4-F1
#
_entry.id   AF-I0KBW4-F1
#
_cell.length_a   1.000
_cell.length_b   1.000
_cell.length_c   1.000
_cell.angle_alpha   90.00
_cell.angle_beta   90.00
_cell.angle_gamma   90.00
#
_symmetry.space_group_name_H-M   'P 1'
#
loop_
_entity.id
_entity.type
_entity.pdbx_description
1 polymer ?
#
loop_
_entity_poly.entity_id
_entity_poly.type
_entity_poly.pdbx_seq_one_letter_code
_entity_poly.pdbx_strand_id
1 'polypeptide(L)'
;MPRETPLPMNPVETSLPISDLTPAPLPDEIAGKKEKKDKEKKKKKKASRGIETMYRTTLANHLRLSEMADQKANLMISINTILVSIIMSSFFKPVGGMENLVIPEIMLLVVSLVTVVISLFATKPNYAPPATRNVGDRPLDLLFFGDYTQLTVQEYREAVRDLTSDEKRLYESLSNNIYAQGKVLHKKYRLLTVAYTFFMIGFSIVVISSVIVLLMGNR
;
A
#
# COMPACT_ATOMS: atom_id res chain seq x y z
N MET A 1 -4.03 112.38 -14.93
CA MET A 1 -3.45 111.50 -13.89
C MET A 1 -4.52 111.27 -12.83
N PRO A 2 -4.64 110.07 -12.24
CA PRO A 2 -5.37 108.95 -12.84
C PRO A 2 -6.60 108.50 -12.01
N ARG A 3 -7.53 107.84 -12.70
CA ARG A 3 -8.70 107.14 -12.15
C ARG A 3 -8.25 105.86 -11.45
N GLU A 4 -8.64 105.67 -10.20
CA GLU A 4 -8.60 104.35 -9.55
C GLU A 4 -9.92 103.62 -9.80
N THR A 5 -9.83 102.53 -10.56
CA THR A 5 -10.89 101.58 -10.86
C THR A 5 -11.21 100.70 -9.65
N PRO A 6 -12.49 100.40 -9.34
CA PRO A 6 -12.82 99.45 -8.29
C PRO A 6 -12.42 98.02 -8.68
N LEU A 7 -11.77 97.31 -7.76
CA LEU A 7 -11.38 95.90 -7.91
C LEU A 7 -12.62 94.99 -8.05
N PRO A 8 -12.60 93.97 -8.93
CA PRO A 8 -13.70 93.02 -9.07
C PRO A 8 -13.75 92.06 -7.86
N MET A 9 -14.95 91.87 -7.29
CA MET A 9 -15.22 90.81 -6.33
C MET A 9 -15.08 89.44 -7.02
N ASN A 10 -14.15 88.63 -6.56
CA ASN A 10 -13.97 87.25 -7.01
C ASN A 10 -15.05 86.36 -6.37
N PRO A 11 -15.83 85.58 -7.14
CA PRO A 11 -16.82 84.68 -6.56
C PRO A 11 -16.14 83.59 -5.74
N VAL A 12 -16.73 83.30 -4.57
CA VAL A 12 -16.31 82.27 -3.61
C VAL A 12 -16.20 80.91 -4.31
N GLU A 13 -14.99 80.42 -4.53
CA GLU A 13 -14.74 79.02 -4.86
C GLU A 13 -15.07 78.16 -3.64
N THR A 14 -16.28 77.61 -3.62
CA THR A 14 -16.60 76.48 -2.75
C THR A 14 -16.17 75.21 -3.48
N SER A 15 -14.88 74.86 -3.41
CA SER A 15 -14.41 73.55 -3.88
C SER A 15 -14.77 72.50 -2.83
N LEU A 16 -15.88 71.77 -3.07
CA LEU A 16 -16.10 70.50 -2.41
C LEU A 16 -14.94 69.56 -2.80
N PRO A 17 -14.27 68.88 -1.86
CA PRO A 17 -13.27 67.89 -2.22
C PRO A 17 -14.00 66.72 -2.88
N ILE A 18 -13.80 66.54 -4.18
CA ILE A 18 -14.14 65.28 -4.86
C ILE A 18 -13.17 64.25 -4.29
N SER A 19 -13.58 63.60 -3.21
CA SER A 19 -12.95 62.40 -2.71
C SER A 19 -12.86 61.41 -3.86
N ASP A 20 -11.65 60.90 -4.06
CA ASP A 20 -11.28 59.82 -4.97
C ASP A 20 -12.20 58.60 -4.78
N LEU A 21 -13.37 58.63 -5.43
CA LEU A 21 -14.26 57.49 -5.53
C LEU A 21 -13.71 56.61 -6.64
N THR A 22 -12.70 55.80 -6.30
CA THR A 22 -12.47 54.55 -7.04
C THR A 22 -13.84 53.87 -7.19
N PRO A 23 -14.33 53.62 -8.43
CA PRO A 23 -15.65 53.04 -8.60
C PRO A 23 -15.70 51.72 -7.84
N ALA A 24 -16.66 51.57 -6.93
CA ALA A 24 -16.93 50.28 -6.30
C ALA A 24 -17.08 49.24 -7.42
N PRO A 25 -16.45 48.06 -7.33
CA PRO A 25 -16.51 47.06 -8.39
C PRO A 25 -17.98 46.72 -8.70
N LEU A 26 -18.33 46.72 -9.99
CA LEU A 26 -19.69 46.43 -10.44
C LEU A 26 -20.17 45.07 -9.87
N PRO A 27 -21.45 44.94 -9.48
CA PRO A 27 -22.01 43.71 -8.89
C PRO A 27 -21.69 42.42 -9.68
N ASP A 28 -21.61 42.53 -11.01
CA ASP A 28 -21.29 41.42 -11.92
C ASP A 28 -19.84 40.94 -11.83
N GLU A 29 -18.89 41.82 -11.51
CA GLU A 29 -17.48 41.48 -11.34
C GLU A 29 -17.23 40.74 -10.01
N ILE A 30 -17.98 41.12 -8.97
CA ILE A 30 -17.98 40.46 -7.65
C ILE A 30 -18.69 39.10 -7.73
N ALA A 31 -19.79 39.01 -8.48
CA ALA A 31 -20.51 37.77 -8.76
C ALA A 31 -19.65 36.78 -9.58
N GLY A 32 -18.98 37.25 -10.64
CA GLY A 32 -18.07 36.44 -11.45
C GLY A 32 -16.83 35.95 -10.68
N LYS A 33 -16.26 36.77 -9.78
CA LYS A 33 -15.17 36.35 -8.87
C LYS A 33 -15.66 35.34 -7.83
N LYS A 34 -16.86 35.49 -7.26
CA LYS A 34 -17.45 34.51 -6.33
C LYS A 34 -17.73 33.17 -7.01
N GLU A 35 -18.31 33.16 -8.21
CA GLU A 35 -18.54 31.92 -8.96
C GLU A 35 -17.25 31.20 -9.34
N LYS A 36 -16.21 31.92 -9.79
CA LYS A 36 -14.90 31.31 -10.09
C LYS A 36 -14.27 30.72 -8.83
N LYS A 37 -14.31 31.42 -7.70
CA LYS A 37 -13.77 30.95 -6.41
C LYS A 37 -14.53 29.73 -5.88
N ASP A 38 -15.85 29.66 -6.06
CA ASP A 38 -16.65 28.50 -5.69
C ASP A 38 -16.45 27.29 -6.62
N LYS A 39 -16.29 27.53 -7.92
CA LYS A 39 -15.92 26.47 -8.88
C LYS A 39 -14.54 25.88 -8.55
N GLU A 40 -13.57 26.71 -8.18
CA GLU A 40 -12.22 26.27 -7.80
C GLU A 40 -12.21 25.51 -6.47
N LYS A 41 -12.94 26.00 -5.45
CA LYS A 41 -13.14 25.27 -4.18
C LYS A 41 -13.82 23.92 -4.40
N LYS A 42 -14.84 23.85 -5.25
CA LYS A 42 -15.51 22.58 -5.61
C LYS A 42 -14.54 21.62 -6.30
N LYS A 43 -13.66 22.10 -7.20
CA LYS A 43 -12.62 21.27 -7.83
C LYS A 43 -11.60 20.75 -6.82
N LYS A 44 -11.08 21.59 -5.92
CA LYS A 44 -10.15 21.18 -4.85
C LYS A 44 -10.79 20.14 -3.91
N LYS A 45 -12.04 20.35 -3.50
CA LYS A 45 -12.79 19.38 -2.68
C LYS A 45 -13.02 18.04 -3.39
N LYS A 46 -13.30 18.05 -4.70
CA LYS A 46 -13.39 16.82 -5.50
C LYS A 46 -12.04 16.11 -5.61
N ALA A 47 -10.95 16.84 -5.84
CA ALA A 47 -9.61 16.28 -5.91
C ALA A 47 -9.19 15.63 -4.57
N SER A 48 -9.41 16.32 -3.44
CA SER A 48 -9.16 15.79 -2.09
C SER A 48 -9.93 14.48 -1.81
N ARG A 49 -11.22 14.40 -2.20
CA ARG A 49 -12.00 13.15 -2.12
C ARG A 49 -11.46 12.04 -3.01
N GLY A 50 -10.91 12.38 -4.18
CA GLY A 50 -10.24 11.44 -5.07
C GLY A 50 -8.98 10.86 -4.41
N ILE A 51 -8.19 11.71 -3.75
CA ILE A 51 -6.99 11.32 -3.00
C ILE A 51 -7.35 10.40 -1.83
N GLU A 52 -8.35 10.77 -1.02
CA GLU A 52 -8.85 9.94 0.09
C GLU A 52 -9.33 8.57 -0.41
N THR A 53 -10.10 8.55 -1.51
CA THR A 53 -10.58 7.32 -2.14
C THR A 53 -9.42 6.46 -2.62
N MET A 54 -8.40 7.06 -3.25
CA MET A 54 -7.20 6.35 -3.70
C MET A 54 -6.49 5.69 -2.51
N TYR A 55 -6.22 6.42 -1.43
CA TYR A 55 -5.56 5.85 -0.24
C TYR A 55 -6.37 4.71 0.37
N ARG A 56 -7.69 4.91 0.56
CA ARG A 56 -8.58 3.88 1.09
C ARG A 56 -8.59 2.61 0.22
N THR A 57 -8.75 2.77 -1.09
CA THR A 57 -8.78 1.64 -2.02
C THR A 57 -7.44 0.93 -2.09
N THR A 58 -6.32 1.67 -2.10
CA THR A 58 -4.97 1.07 -2.13
C THR A 58 -4.68 0.28 -0.86
N LEU A 59 -4.97 0.82 0.32
CA LEU A 59 -4.82 0.11 1.60
C LEU A 59 -5.67 -1.18 1.64
N ALA A 60 -6.94 -1.08 1.26
CA ALA A 60 -7.82 -2.25 1.17
C ALA A 60 -7.28 -3.31 0.17
N ASN A 61 -6.72 -2.87 -0.95
CA ASN A 61 -6.11 -3.76 -1.93
C ASN A 61 -4.86 -4.45 -1.38
N HIS A 62 -3.99 -3.75 -0.63
CA HIS A 62 -2.81 -4.37 0.00
C HIS A 62 -3.19 -5.44 1.03
N LEU A 63 -4.20 -5.18 1.86
CA LEU A 63 -4.73 -6.17 2.79
C LEU A 63 -5.23 -7.40 2.04
N ARG A 64 -6.08 -7.19 1.03
CA ARG A 64 -6.61 -8.27 0.19
C ARG A 64 -5.50 -9.07 -0.50
N LEU A 65 -4.48 -8.41 -1.06
CA LEU A 65 -3.36 -9.10 -1.70
C LEU A 65 -2.55 -9.91 -0.67
N SER A 66 -2.37 -9.41 0.56
CA SER A 66 -1.74 -10.18 1.62
C SER A 66 -2.55 -11.43 1.96
N GLU A 67 -3.86 -11.29 2.14
CA GLU A 67 -4.75 -12.42 2.40
C GLU A 67 -4.70 -13.44 1.25
N MET A 68 -4.72 -12.99 0.00
CA MET A 68 -4.58 -13.86 -1.17
C MET A 68 -3.24 -14.61 -1.20
N ALA A 69 -2.15 -13.96 -0.80
CA ALA A 69 -0.84 -14.60 -0.69
C ALA A 69 -0.85 -15.70 0.38
N ASP A 70 -1.42 -15.41 1.55
CA ASP A 70 -1.52 -16.36 2.66
C ASP A 70 -2.43 -17.54 2.29
N GLN A 71 -3.55 -17.28 1.60
CA GLN A 71 -4.42 -18.32 1.03
C GLN A 71 -3.68 -19.25 0.06
N LYS A 72 -2.90 -18.68 -0.87
CA LYS A 72 -2.12 -19.50 -1.83
C LYS A 72 -1.04 -20.33 -1.14
N ALA A 73 -0.37 -19.78 -0.13
CA ALA A 73 0.61 -20.53 0.64
C ALA A 73 -0.06 -21.67 1.44
N ASN A 74 -1.21 -21.41 2.06
CA ASN A 74 -1.99 -22.44 2.76
C ASN A 74 -2.48 -23.54 1.83
N LEU A 75 -2.88 -23.21 0.59
CA LEU A 75 -3.21 -24.19 -0.44
C LEU A 75 -1.99 -25.08 -0.77
N MET A 76 -0.81 -24.47 -0.98
CA MET A 76 0.42 -25.21 -1.23
C MET A 76 0.79 -26.13 -0.06
N ILE A 77 0.64 -25.69 1.19
CA ILE A 77 0.87 -26.52 2.37
C ILE A 77 -0.11 -27.69 2.41
N SER A 78 -1.42 -27.42 2.22
CA SER A 78 -2.47 -28.42 2.28
C SER A 78 -2.29 -29.53 1.24
N ILE A 79 -2.09 -29.17 -0.02
CA ILE A 79 -1.87 -30.15 -1.11
C ILE A 79 -0.65 -31.03 -0.81
N ASN A 80 0.47 -30.44 -0.40
CA ASN A 80 1.67 -31.21 -0.09
C ASN A 80 1.52 -32.09 1.16
N THR A 81 0.77 -31.66 2.17
CA THR A 81 0.50 -32.47 3.36
C THR A 81 -0.36 -33.69 3.03
N ILE A 82 -1.33 -33.53 2.12
CA ILE A 82 -2.13 -34.64 1.58
C ILE A 82 -1.24 -35.61 0.81
N LEU A 83 -0.35 -35.12 -0.07
CA LEU A 83 0.60 -35.96 -0.82
C LEU A 83 1.48 -36.77 0.13
N VAL A 84 2.09 -36.13 1.13
CA VAL A 84 2.91 -36.81 2.14
C VAL A 84 2.11 -37.89 2.88
N SER A 85 0.85 -37.61 3.25
CA SER A 85 0.00 -38.59 3.92
C SER A 85 -0.28 -39.83 3.06
N ILE A 86 -0.51 -39.64 1.75
CA ILE A 86 -0.73 -40.74 0.81
C ILE A 86 0.54 -41.58 0.65
N ILE A 87 1.68 -40.92 0.45
CA ILE A 87 2.98 -41.59 0.31
C ILE A 87 3.29 -42.39 1.58
N MET A 88 3.11 -41.79 2.76
CA MET A 88 3.37 -42.46 4.03
C MET A 88 2.49 -43.71 4.23
N SER A 89 1.25 -43.69 3.72
CA SER A 89 0.37 -44.86 3.71
C SER A 89 0.84 -45.96 2.76
N SER A 90 1.49 -45.59 1.64
CA SER A 90 2.09 -46.50 0.67
C SER A 90 3.30 -47.25 1.26
N PHE A 91 4.14 -46.56 2.05
CA PHE A 91 5.36 -47.13 2.65
C PHE A 91 5.16 -48.39 3.49
N PHE A 92 3.99 -48.53 4.15
CA PHE A 92 3.70 -49.70 5.00
C PHE A 92 3.14 -50.90 4.23
N LYS A 93 2.90 -50.76 2.92
CA LYS A 93 2.46 -51.86 2.07
C LYS A 93 3.66 -52.34 1.25
N PRO A 94 4.32 -53.46 1.61
CA PRO A 94 5.33 -54.04 0.74
C PRO A 94 4.64 -54.43 -0.57
N VAL A 95 4.85 -53.62 -1.61
CA VAL A 95 4.29 -53.87 -2.93
C VAL A 95 5.07 -55.03 -3.53
N GLY A 96 4.51 -56.23 -3.46
CA GLY A 96 5.12 -57.45 -3.96
C GLY A 96 5.66 -57.25 -5.38
N GLY A 97 6.99 -57.24 -5.51
CA GLY A 97 7.71 -57.18 -6.80
C GLY A 97 8.01 -55.79 -7.37
N MET A 98 7.60 -54.68 -6.74
CA MET A 98 7.85 -53.31 -7.25
C MET A 98 8.72 -52.45 -6.31
N GLU A 99 9.79 -53.03 -5.76
CA GLU A 99 10.74 -52.35 -4.86
C GLU A 99 11.35 -51.08 -5.47
N ASN A 100 11.41 -50.98 -6.80
CA ASN A 100 12.01 -49.84 -7.51
C ASN A 100 11.19 -48.54 -7.41
N LEU A 101 9.92 -48.58 -6.99
CA LEU A 101 9.07 -47.38 -6.83
C LEU A 101 9.40 -46.57 -5.57
N VAL A 102 10.18 -47.13 -4.64
CA VAL A 102 10.60 -46.44 -3.42
C VAL A 102 11.42 -45.18 -3.75
N ILE A 103 12.24 -45.21 -4.81
CA ILE A 103 13.07 -44.06 -5.20
C ILE A 103 12.22 -42.84 -5.58
N PRO A 104 11.28 -42.92 -6.56
CA PRO A 104 10.44 -41.77 -6.89
C PRO A 104 9.50 -41.35 -5.74
N GLU A 105 9.05 -42.27 -4.88
CA GLU A 105 8.28 -41.92 -3.68
C GLU A 105 9.08 -41.09 -2.68
N ILE A 106 10.34 -41.46 -2.40
CA ILE A 106 11.24 -40.67 -1.54
C ILE A 106 11.52 -39.30 -2.18
N MET A 107 11.77 -39.24 -3.49
CA MET A 107 11.97 -37.97 -4.19
C MET A 107 10.74 -37.06 -4.07
N LEU A 108 9.54 -37.61 -4.22
CA LEU A 108 8.30 -36.86 -4.04
C LEU A 108 8.16 -36.32 -2.62
N LEU A 109 8.47 -37.14 -1.62
CA LEU A 109 8.43 -36.74 -0.21
C LEU A 109 9.37 -35.55 0.05
N VAL A 110 10.60 -35.60 -0.48
CA VAL A 110 11.57 -34.50 -0.35
C VAL A 110 11.06 -33.24 -1.05
N VAL A 111 10.56 -33.34 -2.29
CA VAL A 111 10.00 -32.19 -3.02
C VAL A 111 8.83 -31.56 -2.24
N SER A 112 7.93 -32.38 -1.72
CA SER A 112 6.78 -31.91 -0.95
C SER A 112 7.20 -31.25 0.36
N LEU A 113 8.15 -31.83 1.10
CA LEU A 113 8.63 -31.27 2.36
C LEU A 113 9.32 -29.91 2.15
N VAL A 114 10.19 -29.80 1.15
CA VAL A 114 10.86 -28.52 0.81
C VAL A 114 9.82 -27.47 0.40
N THR A 115 8.81 -27.86 -0.39
CA THR A 115 7.72 -26.94 -0.81
C THR A 115 6.93 -26.42 0.39
N VAL A 116 6.62 -27.28 1.37
CA VAL A 116 5.94 -26.88 2.61
C VAL A 116 6.79 -25.89 3.39
N VAL A 117 8.09 -26.16 3.56
CA VAL A 117 9.01 -25.27 4.27
C VAL A 117 9.06 -23.87 3.63
N ILE A 118 9.19 -23.78 2.31
CA ILE A 118 9.20 -22.48 1.62
C ILE A 118 7.84 -21.76 1.79
N SER A 119 6.74 -22.50 1.72
CA SER A 119 5.38 -21.95 1.88
C SER A 119 5.12 -21.45 3.32
N LEU A 120 5.66 -22.12 4.34
CA LEU A 120 5.64 -21.64 5.73
C LEU A 120 6.44 -20.35 5.92
N PHE A 121 7.56 -20.19 5.20
CA PHE A 121 8.28 -18.91 5.21
C PHE A 121 7.49 -17.76 4.56
N ALA A 122 6.62 -18.07 3.59
CA ALA A 122 5.77 -17.08 2.94
C ALA A 122 4.62 -16.60 3.86
N THR A 123 4.07 -17.48 4.71
CA THR A 123 3.04 -17.13 5.69
C THR A 123 3.60 -16.57 7.00
N LYS A 124 4.91 -16.74 7.25
CA LYS A 124 5.55 -16.19 8.43
C LYS A 124 5.25 -14.70 8.55
N PRO A 125 4.70 -14.22 9.68
CA PRO A 125 4.48 -12.81 9.91
C PRO A 125 5.83 -12.09 9.84
N ASN A 126 6.05 -11.36 8.75
CA ASN A 126 7.25 -10.55 8.60
C ASN A 126 6.93 -9.17 9.12
N TYR A 127 7.44 -8.88 10.32
CA TYR A 127 7.62 -7.52 10.74
C TYR A 127 8.75 -6.95 9.90
N ALA A 128 8.43 -6.06 8.95
CA ALA A 128 9.43 -5.16 8.42
C ALA A 128 9.40 -3.93 9.34
N PRO A 129 10.27 -3.84 10.37
CA PRO A 129 10.58 -2.52 10.88
C PRO A 129 11.12 -1.75 9.68
N PRO A 130 10.68 -0.50 9.42
CA PRO A 130 11.44 0.35 8.53
C PRO A 130 12.89 0.31 9.03
N ALA A 131 13.79 -0.09 8.14
CA ALA A 131 15.18 -0.31 8.49
C ALA A 131 15.76 1.04 8.93
N THR A 132 15.86 1.26 10.24
CA THR A 132 16.81 2.12 10.97
C THR A 132 16.34 2.41 12.40
N ARG A 133 16.95 1.71 13.36
CA ARG A 133 16.82 1.93 14.81
C ARG A 133 17.67 3.12 15.30
N ASN A 134 17.50 4.32 14.74
CA ASN A 134 18.14 5.52 15.29
C ASN A 134 17.06 6.46 15.81
N VAL A 135 16.87 6.42 17.13
CA VAL A 135 15.84 7.10 17.95
C VAL A 135 16.06 8.64 18.04
N GLY A 136 16.90 9.23 17.20
CA GLY A 136 17.24 10.66 17.28
C GLY A 136 16.48 11.58 16.34
N ASP A 137 16.28 11.17 15.08
CA ASP A 137 16.03 12.15 13.99
C ASP A 137 15.01 11.70 12.92
N ARG A 138 14.25 10.61 13.12
CA ARG A 138 13.25 10.18 12.13
C ARG A 138 11.82 10.41 12.57
N PRO A 139 10.93 10.85 11.65
CA PRO A 139 9.51 10.88 11.92
C PRO A 139 9.01 9.45 12.09
N LEU A 140 8.50 9.13 13.28
CA LEU A 140 7.75 7.91 13.57
C LEU A 140 6.58 7.79 12.57
N ASP A 141 6.38 6.62 11.94
CA ASP A 141 5.18 6.40 11.13
C ASP A 141 4.00 6.10 12.05
N LEU A 142 3.25 7.14 12.40
CA LEU A 142 2.12 7.06 13.33
C LEU A 142 1.01 6.11 12.83
N LEU A 143 1.00 5.77 11.53
CA LEU A 143 0.03 4.85 10.93
C LEU A 143 0.51 3.39 10.99
N PHE A 144 1.77 3.13 11.33
CA PHE A 144 2.32 1.80 11.44
C PHE A 144 2.29 1.29 12.88
N PHE A 145 1.71 0.11 13.09
CA PHE A 145 1.57 -0.49 14.43
C PHE A 145 2.89 -0.76 15.13
N GLY A 146 3.96 -0.99 14.37
CA GLY A 146 5.28 -1.18 14.94
C GLY A 146 5.88 0.08 15.58
N ASP A 147 5.48 1.24 15.09
CA ASP A 147 6.03 2.52 15.51
C ASP A 147 5.12 3.17 16.57
N TYR A 148 3.80 3.21 16.36
CA TYR A 148 2.91 3.86 17.33
C TYR A 148 2.79 3.10 18.66
N THR A 149 3.02 1.79 18.70
CA THR A 149 2.95 1.01 19.95
C THR A 149 4.10 1.32 20.91
N GLN A 150 5.11 2.07 20.46
CA GLN A 150 6.20 2.57 21.29
C GLN A 150 5.82 3.84 22.06
N LEU A 151 4.67 4.46 21.72
CA LEU A 151 4.16 5.68 22.33
C LEU A 151 3.12 5.38 23.41
N THR A 152 3.02 6.26 24.40
CA THR A 152 1.85 6.30 25.30
C THR A 152 0.60 6.76 24.54
N VAL A 153 -0.58 6.49 25.11
CA VAL A 153 -1.86 6.90 24.51
C VAL A 153 -1.93 8.43 24.33
N GLN A 154 -1.38 9.18 25.28
CA GLN A 154 -1.33 10.64 25.25
C GLN A 154 -0.44 11.14 24.11
N GLU A 155 0.80 10.63 24.02
CA GLU A 155 1.74 10.98 22.95
C GLU A 155 1.18 10.62 21.56
N TYR A 156 0.56 9.45 21.43
CA TYR A 156 -0.06 9.04 20.17
C TYR A 156 -1.22 9.96 19.77
N ARG A 157 -2.09 10.33 20.73
CA ARG A 157 -3.21 11.26 20.46
C ARG A 157 -2.73 12.62 19.99
N GLU A 158 -1.72 13.17 20.64
CA GLU A 158 -1.13 14.46 20.28
C GLU A 158 -0.48 14.38 18.89
N ALA A 159 0.34 13.35 18.66
CA ALA A 159 1.03 13.16 17.39
C ALA A 159 0.06 12.95 16.21
N VAL A 160 -1.03 12.21 16.39
CA VAL A 160 -2.07 12.03 15.36
C VAL A 160 -2.85 13.32 15.12
N ARG A 161 -3.13 14.10 16.16
CA ARG A 161 -3.79 15.40 16.01
C ARG A 161 -2.93 16.37 15.20
N ASP A 162 -1.62 16.38 15.45
CA ASP A 162 -0.68 17.20 14.71
C ASP A 162 -0.54 16.72 13.26
N LEU A 163 -0.45 15.39 13.05
CA LEU A 163 -0.38 14.80 11.71
C LEU A 163 -1.62 15.11 10.86
N THR A 164 -2.81 15.01 11.45
CA THR A 164 -4.09 15.26 10.75
C THR A 164 -4.32 16.75 10.47
N SER A 165 -3.62 17.64 11.18
CA SER A 165 -3.66 19.08 10.95
C SER A 165 -2.79 19.53 9.77
N ASP A 166 -1.80 18.71 9.35
CA ASP A 166 -0.93 18.96 8.20
C ASP A 166 -1.18 17.92 7.09
N GLU A 167 -1.96 18.31 6.09
CA GLU A 167 -2.36 17.46 4.97
C GLU A 167 -1.15 16.89 4.20
N LYS A 168 -0.06 17.66 4.08
CA LYS A 168 1.14 17.24 3.37
C LYS A 168 1.86 16.12 4.14
N ARG A 169 2.04 16.30 5.46
CA ARG A 169 2.65 15.28 6.32
C ARG A 169 1.80 14.02 6.41
N LEU A 170 0.48 14.16 6.46
CA LEU A 170 -0.45 13.03 6.45
C LEU A 170 -0.29 12.19 5.18
N TYR A 171 -0.27 12.82 4.01
CA TYR A 171 -0.09 12.09 2.74
C TYR A 171 1.29 11.46 2.59
N GLU A 172 2.34 12.10 3.11
CA GLU A 172 3.68 11.50 3.15
C GLU A 172 3.74 10.25 4.03
N SER A 173 3.16 10.30 5.23
CA SER A 173 3.04 9.13 6.13
C SER A 173 2.22 8.01 5.50
N LEU A 174 1.06 8.31 4.90
CA LEU A 174 0.26 7.32 4.17
C LEU A 174 1.03 6.67 3.00
N SER A 175 1.78 7.47 2.25
CA SER A 175 2.60 6.97 1.13
C SER A 175 3.72 6.04 1.61
N ASN A 176 4.43 6.43 2.66
CA ASN A 176 5.48 5.63 3.27
C ASN A 176 4.94 4.30 3.81
N ASN A 177 3.77 4.35 4.46
CA ASN A 177 3.08 3.18 4.99
C ASN A 177 2.68 2.21 3.87
N ILE A 178 2.07 2.70 2.78
CA ILE A 178 1.71 1.90 1.61
C ILE A 178 2.97 1.28 0.98
N TYR A 179 4.06 2.04 0.84
CA TYR A 179 5.32 1.53 0.30
C TYR A 179 5.91 0.40 1.15
N ALA A 180 5.92 0.58 2.48
CA ALA A 180 6.39 -0.44 3.42
C ALA A 180 5.55 -1.72 3.34
N GLN A 181 4.22 -1.60 3.31
CA GLN A 181 3.31 -2.73 3.12
C GLN A 181 3.55 -3.43 1.77
N GLY A 182 3.76 -2.67 0.69
CA GLY A 182 4.11 -3.19 -0.63
C GLY A 182 5.41 -4.01 -0.63
N LYS A 183 6.44 -3.59 0.12
CA LYS A 183 7.70 -4.35 0.24
C LYS A 183 7.51 -5.70 0.94
N VAL A 184 6.69 -5.75 1.99
CA VAL A 184 6.35 -7.01 2.69
C VAL A 184 5.59 -7.94 1.75
N LEU A 185 4.62 -7.41 1.01
CA LEU A 185 3.84 -8.15 0.04
C LEU A 185 4.71 -8.73 -1.07
N HIS A 186 5.62 -7.92 -1.64
CA HIS A 186 6.55 -8.37 -2.67
C HIS A 186 7.40 -9.57 -2.19
N LYS A 187 7.88 -9.54 -0.94
CA LYS A 187 8.63 -10.65 -0.35
C LYS A 187 7.79 -11.91 -0.22
N LYS A 188 6.53 -11.80 0.26
CA LYS A 188 5.59 -12.94 0.35
C LYS A 188 5.37 -13.57 -1.03
N TYR A 189 5.05 -12.76 -2.04
CA TYR A 189 4.82 -13.23 -3.40
C TYR A 189 6.07 -13.87 -4.01
N ARG A 190 7.26 -13.31 -3.76
CA ARG A 190 8.51 -13.90 -4.27
C ARG A 190 8.77 -15.29 -3.67
N LEU A 191 8.61 -15.45 -2.35
CA LEU A 191 8.75 -16.76 -1.70
C LEU A 191 7.73 -17.76 -2.24
N LEU A 192 6.50 -17.31 -2.43
CA LEU A 192 5.43 -18.13 -2.98
C LEU A 192 5.77 -18.57 -4.42
N THR A 193 6.21 -17.66 -5.29
CA THR A 193 6.64 -18.00 -6.65
C THR A 193 7.74 -19.05 -6.63
N VAL A 194 8.75 -18.91 -5.76
CA VAL A 194 9.81 -19.91 -5.62
C VAL A 194 9.25 -21.27 -5.19
N ALA A 195 8.34 -21.32 -4.21
CA ALA A 195 7.69 -22.56 -3.78
C ALA A 195 6.94 -23.24 -4.94
N TYR A 196 6.14 -22.48 -5.69
CA TYR A 196 5.39 -23.00 -6.84
C TYR A 196 6.31 -23.53 -7.93
N THR A 197 7.35 -22.77 -8.30
CA THR A 197 8.30 -23.18 -9.34
C THR A 197 9.06 -24.44 -8.92
N PHE A 198 9.54 -24.48 -7.67
CA PHE A 198 10.24 -25.65 -7.14
C PHE A 198 9.34 -26.89 -7.13
N PHE A 199 8.12 -26.76 -6.60
CA PHE A 199 7.15 -27.85 -6.59
C PHE A 199 6.81 -28.34 -7.99
N MET A 200 6.53 -27.43 -8.92
CA MET A 200 6.14 -27.76 -10.29
C MET A 200 7.24 -28.54 -11.03
N ILE A 201 8.48 -28.08 -10.93
CA ILE A 201 9.63 -28.75 -11.56
C ILE A 201 9.90 -30.10 -10.88
N GLY A 202 9.97 -30.11 -9.54
CA GLY A 202 10.25 -31.33 -8.78
C GLY A 202 9.17 -32.40 -8.99
N PHE A 203 7.90 -32.02 -8.94
CA PHE A 203 6.79 -32.92 -9.17
C PHE A 203 6.83 -33.50 -10.59
N SER A 204 7.13 -32.69 -11.60
CA SER A 204 7.26 -33.17 -12.99
C SER A 204 8.38 -34.21 -13.14
N ILE A 205 9.54 -33.96 -12.53
CA ILE A 205 10.67 -34.90 -12.54
C ILE A 205 10.29 -36.22 -11.87
N VAL A 206 9.61 -36.15 -10.72
CA VAL A 206 9.13 -37.34 -9.99
C VAL A 206 8.16 -38.14 -10.87
N VAL A 207 7.18 -37.48 -11.48
CA VAL A 207 6.19 -38.17 -12.34
C VAL A 207 6.89 -38.88 -13.50
N ILE A 208 7.84 -38.22 -14.16
CA ILE A 208 8.62 -38.83 -15.24
C ILE A 208 9.42 -40.03 -14.71
N SER A 209 10.08 -39.89 -13.56
CA SER A 209 10.83 -40.97 -12.93
C SER A 209 9.95 -42.17 -12.61
N SER A 210 8.76 -41.95 -12.03
CA SER A 210 7.79 -43.01 -11.72
C SER A 210 7.35 -43.75 -12.98
N VAL A 211 7.07 -43.03 -14.08
CA VAL A 211 6.67 -43.64 -15.35
C VAL A 211 7.80 -44.48 -15.94
N ILE A 212 9.04 -43.99 -15.92
CA ILE A 212 10.20 -44.75 -16.43
C ILE A 212 10.38 -46.05 -15.65
N VAL A 213 10.35 -45.98 -14.31
CA VAL A 213 10.48 -47.16 -13.46
C VAL A 213 9.36 -48.17 -13.74
N LEU A 214 8.12 -47.70 -13.91
CA LEU A 214 6.98 -48.56 -14.20
C LEU A 214 7.10 -49.24 -15.56
N LEU A 215 7.57 -48.53 -16.60
CA LEU A 215 7.81 -49.11 -17.92
C LEU A 215 8.95 -50.15 -17.91
N MET A 216 9.99 -49.94 -17.09
CA MET A 216 11.11 -50.87 -16.96
C MET A 216 10.76 -52.10 -16.12
N GLY A 217 9.96 -51.93 -15.06
CA GLY A 217 9.54 -53.02 -14.18
C GLY A 217 8.44 -53.92 -14.75
N ASN A 218 7.79 -53.51 -15.85
CA ASN A 218 6.80 -54.31 -16.58
C ASN A 218 7.43 -55.17 -17.72
N ARG A 219 8.75 -55.29 -17.75
CA ARG A 219 9.52 -56.21 -18.61
C ARG A 219 10.17 -57.29 -17.75
#